data_AF-A0AAD9UJ09-F1
#
_entry.id   AF-A0AAD9UJ09-F1
#
_cell.length_a   1.000
_cell.length_b   1.000
_cell.length_c   1.000
_cell.angle_alpha   90.00
_cell.angle_beta   90.00
_cell.angle_gamma   90.00
#
_symmetry.space_group_name_H-M   'P 1'
#
loop_
_entity.id
_entity.type
_entity.pdbx_description
1 polymer ?
#
loop_
_entity_poly.entity_id
_entity_poly.type
_entity_poly.pdbx_seq_one_letter_code
_entity_poly.pdbx_strand_id
1 'polypeptide(L)'
;MGSLHNALNLFAEKVEVEDDLPDCANVNVDVVFPNVLPPSELFGHFDAGVWRQGILSKIFSEAHDMVVAVEGMIKEAGSKAGSRQPIETPSIICKWLVLDGDLHPDWVDNMASLLDCGQSLSLASGQQIQLHDSTSVIFELLDLTNASPSTITQCALVHCHPGSLSWKSLVESWMHMAKQRWVMTTAR
;
A
#
# COMPACT_ATOMS: atom_id res chain seq x y z
N MET A 1 -7.45 43.51 14.67
CA MET A 1 -6.47 42.44 14.36
C MET A 1 -6.45 41.41 15.49
N GLY A 2 -7.46 40.55 15.59
CA GLY A 2 -7.57 39.64 16.75
C GLY A 2 -8.58 38.50 16.56
N SER A 3 -8.79 38.03 15.33
CA SER A 3 -9.78 36.98 15.04
C SER A 3 -9.25 35.82 14.16
N LEU A 4 -8.08 35.96 13.53
CA LEU A 4 -7.47 34.87 12.73
C LEU A 4 -6.40 34.08 13.48
N HIS A 5 -5.83 34.62 14.56
CA HIS A 5 -4.86 33.90 15.39
C HIS A 5 -5.50 32.82 16.27
N ASN A 6 -6.79 32.93 16.60
CA ASN A 6 -7.50 31.92 17.38
C ASN A 6 -7.95 30.72 16.54
N ALA A 7 -8.10 30.85 15.22
CA ALA A 7 -8.50 29.74 14.36
C ALA A 7 -7.36 28.74 14.11
N LEU A 8 -6.10 29.20 14.10
CA LEU A 8 -4.93 28.34 13.95
C LEU A 8 -4.59 27.59 15.25
N ASN A 9 -4.93 28.15 16.42
CA ASN A 9 -4.77 27.45 17.70
C ASN A 9 -5.83 26.37 17.94
N LEU A 10 -6.95 26.36 17.19
CA LEU A 10 -7.95 25.29 17.26
C LEU A 10 -7.52 24.01 16.53
N PHE A 11 -6.58 24.09 15.57
CA PHE A 11 -6.03 22.92 14.89
C PHE A 11 -4.81 22.30 15.59
N ALA A 12 -4.27 22.98 16.59
CA ALA A 12 -3.12 22.54 17.38
C ALA A 12 -3.51 22.02 18.78
N GLU A 13 -4.81 21.88 19.05
CA GLU A 13 -5.32 21.36 20.31
C GLU A 13 -5.31 19.83 20.28
N LYS A 14 -4.37 19.26 21.04
CA LYS A 14 -4.35 17.88 21.53
C LYS A 14 -4.87 16.82 20.54
N VAL A 15 -3.97 16.32 19.71
CA VAL A 15 -3.90 14.86 19.55
C VAL A 15 -3.15 14.35 20.77
N GLU A 16 -3.83 14.31 21.92
CA GLU A 16 -3.51 13.29 22.91
C GLU A 16 -3.82 11.99 22.20
N VAL A 17 -2.76 11.26 21.86
CA VAL A 17 -2.87 9.88 21.41
C VAL A 17 -3.40 9.11 22.61
N GLU A 18 -4.73 9.08 22.75
CA GLU A 18 -5.42 8.03 23.48
C GLU A 18 -5.01 6.74 22.76
N ASP A 19 -4.24 5.89 23.45
CA ASP A 19 -3.75 4.56 23.00
C ASP A 19 -4.90 3.54 22.80
N ASP A 20 -6.10 4.01 22.48
CA ASP A 20 -7.26 3.20 22.11
C ASP A 20 -7.53 3.31 20.60
N LEU A 21 -6.47 3.19 19.80
CA LEU A 21 -6.63 2.87 18.38
C LEU A 21 -7.37 1.53 18.29
N PRO A 22 -8.55 1.47 17.64
CA PRO A 22 -9.24 0.19 17.44
C PRO A 22 -8.26 -0.76 16.78
N ASP A 23 -8.08 -1.96 17.35
CA ASP A 23 -7.15 -3.01 16.92
C ASP A 23 -6.81 -2.83 15.43
N CYS A 24 -5.68 -2.16 15.16
CA CYS A 24 -5.31 -1.86 13.80
C CYS A 24 -5.13 -3.20 13.13
N ALA A 25 -6.03 -3.56 12.20
CA ALA A 25 -5.99 -4.84 11.53
C ALA A 25 -4.57 -5.02 10.99
N ASN A 26 -3.89 -6.11 11.38
CA ASN A 26 -2.53 -6.38 10.92
C ASN A 26 -2.52 -6.44 9.38
N VAL A 27 -2.05 -5.38 8.73
CA VAL A 27 -1.89 -5.31 7.28
C VAL A 27 -0.49 -5.81 6.92
N ASN A 28 -0.40 -6.69 5.94
CA ASN A 28 0.91 -7.06 5.38
C ASN A 28 1.34 -6.02 4.35
N VAL A 29 2.48 -5.37 4.56
CA VAL A 29 2.98 -4.30 3.68
C VAL A 29 4.25 -4.77 2.98
N ASP A 30 4.20 -4.84 1.65
CA ASP A 30 5.37 -5.07 0.80
C ASP A 30 5.79 -3.75 0.15
N VAL A 31 7.07 -3.39 0.28
CA VAL A 31 7.64 -2.19 -0.36
C VAL A 31 8.54 -2.61 -1.52
N VAL A 32 8.31 -2.06 -2.70
CA VAL A 32 9.05 -2.37 -3.92
C VAL A 32 9.54 -1.09 -4.57
N PHE A 33 10.80 -1.09 -5.02
CA PHE A 33 11.43 0.03 -5.72
C PHE A 33 11.46 -0.25 -7.23
N PRO A 34 10.47 0.22 -8.02
CA PRO A 34 10.32 -0.16 -9.42
C PRO A 34 11.51 0.30 -10.28
N ASN A 35 12.15 1.42 -9.96
CA ASN A 35 13.21 2.01 -10.77
C ASN A 35 14.58 1.33 -10.58
N VAL A 36 14.72 0.43 -9.61
CA VAL A 36 15.96 -0.33 -9.39
C VAL A 36 16.07 -1.52 -10.35
N LEU A 37 14.95 -1.96 -10.92
CA LEU A 37 14.84 -3.17 -11.72
C LEU A 37 14.39 -2.84 -13.15
N PRO A 38 14.87 -3.57 -14.16
CA PRO A 38 14.29 -3.46 -15.50
C PRO A 38 12.85 -3.98 -15.50
N PRO A 39 11.97 -3.46 -16.37
CA PRO A 39 10.58 -3.93 -16.46
C PRO A 39 10.44 -5.45 -16.68
N SER A 40 11.42 -6.07 -17.33
CA SER A 40 11.49 -7.52 -17.55
C SER A 40 11.63 -8.35 -16.27
N GLU A 41 12.27 -7.81 -15.23
CA GLU A 41 12.37 -8.45 -13.90
C GLU A 41 11.22 -8.01 -12.99
N LEU A 42 10.62 -6.85 -13.27
CA LEU A 42 9.48 -6.33 -12.52
C LEU A 42 8.18 -7.08 -12.84
N PHE A 43 7.85 -7.24 -14.14
CA PHE A 43 6.63 -7.90 -14.62
C PHE A 43 6.87 -9.32 -15.15
N GLY A 44 8.09 -9.62 -15.59
CA GLY A 44 8.45 -10.89 -16.19
C GLY A 44 8.76 -10.80 -17.67
N HIS A 45 9.41 -11.82 -18.18
CA HIS A 45 9.83 -11.91 -19.58
C HIS A 45 9.91 -13.36 -20.05
N PHE A 46 9.94 -13.55 -21.36
CA PHE A 46 10.27 -14.85 -21.95
C PHE A 46 11.78 -14.98 -22.11
N ASP A 47 12.34 -16.01 -21.51
CA ASP A 47 13.74 -16.42 -21.67
C ASP A 47 13.77 -17.81 -22.31
N ALA A 48 14.33 -17.90 -23.52
CA ALA A 48 14.41 -19.15 -24.30
C ALA A 48 13.06 -19.93 -24.41
N GLY A 49 11.94 -19.21 -24.48
CA GLY A 49 10.60 -19.81 -24.57
C GLY A 49 9.99 -20.22 -23.21
N VAL A 50 10.71 -20.02 -22.12
CA VAL A 50 10.21 -20.23 -20.75
C VAL A 50 9.81 -18.87 -20.16
N TRP A 51 8.62 -18.81 -19.57
CA TRP A 51 8.18 -17.62 -18.86
C TRP A 51 8.93 -17.48 -17.53
N ARG A 52 9.61 -16.35 -17.35
CA ARG A 52 10.18 -15.92 -16.07
C ARG A 52 9.26 -14.88 -15.46
N GLN A 53 8.69 -15.21 -14.31
CA GLN A 53 7.78 -14.32 -13.59
C GLN A 53 8.56 -13.19 -12.92
N GLY A 54 8.08 -11.96 -13.07
CA GLY A 54 8.65 -10.81 -12.38
C GLY A 54 8.22 -10.69 -10.93
N ILE A 55 8.90 -9.83 -10.18
CA ILE A 55 8.69 -9.63 -8.75
C ILE A 55 7.26 -9.12 -8.46
N LEU A 56 6.77 -8.11 -9.17
CA LEU A 56 5.40 -7.60 -8.95
C LEU A 56 4.36 -8.65 -9.31
N SER A 57 4.54 -9.30 -10.46
CA SER A 57 3.65 -10.36 -10.93
C SER A 57 3.54 -11.50 -9.91
N LYS A 58 4.64 -11.83 -9.25
CA LYS A 58 4.68 -12.84 -8.19
C LYS A 58 3.94 -12.36 -6.94
N ILE A 59 4.24 -11.15 -6.45
CA ILE A 59 3.58 -10.57 -5.28
C ILE A 59 2.06 -10.50 -5.47
N PHE A 60 1.60 -10.06 -6.64
CA PHE A 60 0.18 -9.99 -6.95
C PHE A 60 -0.47 -11.36 -7.10
N SER A 61 0.20 -12.32 -7.73
CA SER A 61 -0.31 -13.69 -7.85
C SER A 61 -0.45 -14.33 -6.47
N GLU A 62 0.58 -14.22 -5.63
CA GLU A 62 0.55 -14.74 -4.26
C GLU A 62 -0.54 -14.07 -3.42
N ALA A 63 -0.73 -12.75 -3.55
CA ALA A 63 -1.81 -12.03 -2.90
C ALA A 63 -3.19 -12.56 -3.31
N HIS A 64 -3.39 -12.71 -4.62
CA HIS A 64 -4.65 -13.19 -5.19
C HIS A 64 -4.96 -14.63 -4.72
N ASP A 65 -3.99 -15.53 -4.83
CA ASP A 65 -4.15 -16.94 -4.45
C ASP A 65 -4.46 -17.10 -2.95
N MET A 66 -3.81 -16.30 -2.10
CA MET A 66 -4.11 -16.29 -0.65
C MET A 66 -5.55 -15.86 -0.37
N VAL A 67 -6.01 -14.78 -1.01
CA VAL A 67 -7.38 -14.29 -0.82
C VAL A 67 -8.39 -15.34 -1.27
N VAL A 68 -8.22 -15.89 -2.48
CA VAL A 68 -9.13 -16.90 -3.04
C VAL A 68 -9.19 -18.15 -2.16
N ALA A 69 -8.06 -18.61 -1.64
CA ALA A 69 -8.00 -19.76 -0.74
C ALA A 69 -8.79 -19.50 0.55
N VAL A 70 -8.60 -18.33 1.18
CA VAL A 70 -9.29 -17.99 2.43
C VAL A 70 -10.79 -17.80 2.20
N GLU A 71 -11.20 -17.16 1.11
CA GLU A 71 -12.62 -17.06 0.75
C GLU A 71 -13.26 -18.44 0.54
N GLY A 72 -12.54 -19.38 -0.06
CA GLY A 72 -12.96 -20.77 -0.19
C GLY A 72 -13.21 -21.41 1.18
N MET A 73 -12.26 -21.27 2.10
CA MET A 73 -12.38 -21.78 3.47
C MET A 73 -13.54 -21.14 4.24
N ILE A 74 -13.76 -19.83 4.09
CA ILE A 74 -14.88 -19.11 4.72
C ILE A 74 -16.22 -19.62 4.18
N LYS A 75 -16.34 -19.85 2.87
CA LYS A 75 -17.55 -20.41 2.25
C LYS A 75 -17.85 -21.82 2.75
N GLU A 76 -16.81 -22.66 2.88
CA GLU A 76 -16.96 -24.03 3.41
C GLU A 76 -17.33 -24.06 4.90
N ALA A 77 -16.74 -23.18 5.72
CA ALA A 77 -17.06 -23.04 7.14
C ALA A 77 -18.48 -22.49 7.34
N GLY A 78 -18.88 -21.50 6.55
CA GLY A 78 -20.23 -20.92 6.56
C GLY A 78 -21.31 -21.92 6.13
N SER A 79 -21.01 -22.88 5.26
CA SER A 79 -21.97 -23.91 4.87
C SER A 79 -22.28 -24.93 5.99
N LYS A 80 -21.45 -25.00 7.04
CA LYS A 80 -21.67 -25.88 8.22
C LYS A 80 -22.30 -25.14 9.42
N ALA A 81 -22.16 -23.82 9.48
CA ALA A 81 -22.72 -23.00 10.54
C ALA A 81 -23.84 -22.11 9.96
N GLY A 82 -25.10 -22.41 10.25
CA GLY A 82 -26.26 -21.58 9.89
C GLY A 82 -26.32 -20.21 10.59
N SER A 83 -25.19 -19.63 10.98
CA SER A 83 -25.06 -18.35 11.66
C SER A 83 -24.90 -17.21 10.65
N ARG A 84 -25.85 -16.28 10.69
CA ARG A 84 -26.01 -15.13 9.79
C ARG A 84 -25.18 -13.90 10.21
N GLN A 85 -23.92 -14.10 10.57
CA GLN A 85 -23.00 -12.98 10.82
C GLN A 85 -21.97 -12.86 9.69
N PRO A 86 -21.67 -11.65 9.21
CA PRO A 86 -20.55 -11.44 8.31
C PRO A 86 -19.29 -11.93 9.03
N ILE A 87 -18.62 -12.92 8.45
CA ILE A 87 -17.32 -13.36 8.94
C ILE A 87 -16.38 -12.20 8.65
N GLU A 88 -15.87 -11.53 9.69
CA GLU A 88 -14.84 -10.51 9.55
C GLU A 88 -13.67 -11.15 8.80
N THR A 89 -13.29 -10.55 7.66
CA THR A 89 -12.14 -11.03 6.89
C THR A 89 -10.93 -11.01 7.80
N PRO A 90 -10.27 -12.16 8.04
CA PRO A 90 -9.13 -12.19 8.93
C PRO A 90 -8.06 -11.22 8.42
N SER A 91 -7.44 -10.47 9.33
CA SER A 91 -6.45 -9.42 9.05
C SER A 91 -5.32 -9.89 8.13
N ILE A 92 -4.99 -11.18 8.15
CA ILE A 92 -4.01 -11.83 7.26
C ILE A 92 -4.28 -11.64 5.75
N ILE A 93 -5.51 -11.26 5.37
CA ILE A 93 -5.93 -11.07 3.96
C ILE A 93 -5.61 -9.65 3.46
N CYS A 94 -5.44 -8.67 4.35
CA CYS A 94 -5.20 -7.30 3.92
C CYS A 94 -3.73 -7.10 3.53
N LYS A 95 -3.48 -6.81 2.25
CA LYS A 95 -2.14 -6.66 1.70
C LYS A 95 -1.97 -5.30 1.03
N TRP A 96 -0.97 -4.54 1.46
CA TRP A 96 -0.63 -3.26 0.84
C TRP A 96 0.69 -3.39 0.11
N LEU A 97 0.70 -2.97 -1.14
CA LEU A 97 1.91 -2.86 -1.94
C LEU A 97 2.27 -1.38 -2.10
N VAL A 98 3.45 -1.00 -1.62
CA VAL A 98 3.99 0.35 -1.76
C VAL A 98 5.04 0.33 -2.86
N LEU A 99 4.82 1.13 -3.90
CA LEU A 99 5.75 1.34 -5.00
C LEU A 99 6.46 2.65 -4.77
N ASP A 100 7.72 2.59 -4.30
CA ASP A 100 8.55 3.75 -3.98
C ASP A 100 9.54 4.03 -5.12
N GLY A 101 9.24 5.05 -5.90
CA GLY A 101 10.11 5.53 -6.96
C GLY A 101 9.37 6.30 -8.04
N ASP A 102 10.10 7.15 -8.76
CA ASP A 102 9.54 8.00 -9.82
C ASP A 102 8.77 7.23 -10.90
N LEU A 103 7.74 7.88 -11.41
CA LEU A 103 6.89 7.32 -12.46
C LEU A 103 7.64 7.30 -13.80
N HIS A 104 7.89 6.11 -14.37
CA HIS A 104 8.60 5.95 -15.64
C HIS A 104 7.73 5.30 -16.74
N PRO A 105 7.70 5.84 -17.97
CA PRO A 105 6.88 5.31 -19.07
C PRO A 105 7.02 3.80 -19.30
N ASP A 106 8.25 3.28 -19.16
CA ASP A 106 8.57 1.86 -19.38
C ASP A 106 7.74 0.86 -18.54
N TRP A 107 7.28 1.27 -17.36
CA TRP A 107 6.51 0.40 -16.46
C TRP A 107 5.09 0.90 -16.21
N VAL A 108 4.82 2.19 -16.39
CA VAL A 108 3.49 2.79 -16.21
C VAL A 108 2.44 2.16 -17.13
N ASP A 109 2.79 1.95 -18.39
CA ASP A 109 1.86 1.39 -19.38
C ASP A 109 1.41 -0.02 -18.99
N ASN A 110 2.32 -0.82 -18.40
CA ASN A 110 2.02 -2.15 -17.89
C ASN A 110 1.11 -2.12 -16.65
N MET A 111 1.12 -1.02 -15.90
CA MET A 111 0.28 -0.81 -14.72
C MET A 111 -1.06 -0.15 -15.05
N ALA A 112 -1.23 0.43 -16.24
CA ALA A 112 -2.44 1.16 -16.59
C ALA A 112 -3.72 0.30 -16.47
N SER A 113 -3.65 -0.99 -16.86
CA SER A 113 -4.79 -1.91 -16.72
C SER A 113 -5.11 -2.26 -15.26
N LEU A 114 -4.11 -2.15 -14.37
CA LEU A 114 -4.27 -2.35 -12.94
C LEU A 114 -5.00 -1.18 -12.28
N LEU A 115 -4.75 0.03 -12.78
CA LEU A 115 -5.36 1.26 -12.27
C LEU A 115 -6.75 1.51 -12.85
N ASP A 116 -7.07 0.89 -13.99
CA ASP A 116 -8.39 1.00 -14.60
C ASP A 116 -9.48 0.22 -13.83
N CYS A 117 -10.75 0.39 -14.23
CA CYS A 117 -11.93 -0.17 -13.55
C CYS A 117 -11.92 -1.70 -13.39
N GLY A 118 -11.13 -2.41 -14.20
CA GLY A 118 -10.99 -3.86 -14.12
C GLY A 118 -9.99 -4.35 -13.08
N GLN A 119 -9.19 -3.45 -12.48
CA GLN A 119 -8.18 -3.74 -11.46
C GLN A 119 -7.37 -5.03 -11.75
N SER A 120 -6.90 -5.18 -12.99
CA SER A 120 -6.25 -6.42 -13.45
C SER A 120 -4.89 -6.15 -14.08
N LEU A 121 -3.88 -6.92 -13.66
CA LEU A 121 -2.54 -6.89 -14.24
C LEU A 121 -2.50 -7.86 -15.42
N SER A 122 -2.32 -7.32 -16.63
CA SER A 122 -2.15 -8.14 -17.83
C SER A 122 -0.67 -8.35 -18.13
N LEU A 123 -0.21 -9.59 -18.03
CA LEU A 123 1.18 -9.95 -18.30
C LEU A 123 1.39 -10.31 -19.77
N ALA A 124 2.61 -10.11 -20.26
CA ALA A 124 3.00 -10.54 -21.61
C ALA A 124 2.91 -12.06 -21.84
N SER A 125 2.83 -12.85 -20.76
CA SER A 125 2.51 -14.29 -20.82
C SER A 125 1.08 -14.59 -21.27
N GLY A 126 0.20 -13.59 -21.28
CA GLY A 126 -1.24 -13.75 -21.44
C GLY A 126 -1.98 -14.02 -20.13
N GLN A 127 -1.25 -14.16 -19.01
CA GLN A 127 -1.86 -14.28 -17.69
C GLN A 127 -2.46 -12.94 -17.26
N GLN A 128 -3.69 -12.98 -16.75
CA GLN A 128 -4.35 -11.84 -16.15
C GLN A 128 -4.54 -12.10 -14.65
N ILE A 129 -3.97 -11.24 -13.82
CA ILE A 129 -4.07 -11.33 -12.36
C ILE A 129 -5.04 -10.25 -11.90
N GLN A 130 -6.17 -10.62 -11.30
CA GLN A 130 -7.14 -9.67 -10.77
C GLN A 130 -6.78 -9.27 -9.34
N LEU A 131 -6.79 -7.98 -9.04
CA LEU A 131 -6.72 -7.51 -7.66
C LEU A 131 -8.04 -7.80 -6.95
N HIS A 132 -7.92 -8.10 -5.67
CA HIS A 132 -9.07 -8.17 -4.78
C HIS A 132 -9.17 -6.88 -3.98
N ASP A 133 -10.36 -6.54 -3.49
CA ASP A 133 -10.61 -5.37 -2.64
C ASP A 133 -9.76 -5.35 -1.35
N SER A 134 -9.23 -6.51 -0.95
CA SER A 134 -8.33 -6.66 0.20
C SER A 134 -6.88 -6.28 -0.09
N THR A 135 -6.53 -6.10 -1.37
CA THR A 135 -5.21 -5.67 -1.82
C THR A 135 -5.24 -4.20 -2.23
N SER A 136 -4.40 -3.38 -1.61
CA SER A 136 -4.27 -1.96 -1.97
C SER A 136 -2.87 -1.69 -2.53
N VAL A 137 -2.80 -0.81 -3.53
CA VAL A 137 -1.55 -0.38 -4.13
C VAL A 137 -1.37 1.11 -3.89
N ILE A 138 -0.20 1.50 -3.39
CA ILE A 138 0.18 2.87 -3.09
C ILE A 138 1.41 3.21 -3.93
N PHE A 139 1.40 4.40 -4.54
CA PHE A 139 2.54 4.94 -5.27
C PHE A 139 3.13 6.10 -4.48
N GLU A 140 4.40 5.97 -4.09
CA GLU A 140 5.19 7.05 -3.53
C GLU A 140 6.05 7.63 -4.63
N LEU A 141 5.69 8.85 -5.08
CA LEU A 141 6.28 9.52 -6.23
C LEU A 141 6.78 10.91 -5.81
N LEU A 142 7.92 11.34 -6.35
CA LEU A 142 8.40 12.70 -6.17
C LEU A 142 7.61 13.70 -7.04
N ASP A 143 7.32 13.32 -8.28
CA ASP A 143 6.56 14.13 -9.23
C ASP A 143 5.61 13.28 -10.09
N LEU A 144 4.72 13.96 -10.81
CA LEU A 144 3.77 13.36 -11.75
C LEU A 144 4.06 13.78 -13.20
N THR A 145 5.27 14.23 -13.50
CA THR A 145 5.59 14.88 -14.78
C THR A 145 5.41 13.92 -15.96
N ASN A 146 5.68 12.64 -15.75
CA ASN A 146 5.56 11.59 -16.77
C ASN A 146 4.19 10.89 -16.76
N ALA A 147 3.28 11.30 -15.89
CA ALA A 147 1.98 10.65 -15.73
C ALA A 147 0.97 11.17 -16.75
N SER A 148 0.24 10.26 -17.40
CA SER A 148 -0.87 10.67 -18.26
C SER A 148 -2.06 11.15 -17.40
N PRO A 149 -2.82 12.18 -17.81
CA PRO A 149 -4.02 12.61 -17.08
C PRO A 149 -5.04 11.48 -16.87
N SER A 150 -5.11 10.54 -17.81
CA SER A 150 -5.98 9.36 -17.73
C SER A 150 -5.59 8.46 -16.56
N THR A 151 -4.29 8.20 -16.38
CA THR A 151 -3.75 7.36 -15.30
C THR A 151 -3.99 7.99 -13.93
N ILE A 152 -3.77 9.30 -13.81
CA ILE A 152 -3.92 10.03 -12.55
C ILE A 152 -5.38 10.07 -12.12
N THR A 153 -6.31 10.23 -13.06
CA THR A 153 -7.75 10.34 -12.78
C THR A 153 -8.33 9.05 -12.18
N GLN A 154 -7.68 7.91 -12.42
CA GLN A 154 -8.06 6.62 -11.88
C GLN A 154 -7.58 6.40 -10.43
N CYS A 155 -6.70 7.26 -9.91
CA CYS A 155 -6.08 7.10 -8.60
C CYS A 155 -6.51 8.20 -7.63
N ALA A 156 -6.52 7.88 -6.33
CA ALA A 156 -6.61 8.89 -5.29
C ALA A 156 -5.25 9.58 -5.13
N LEU A 157 -5.23 10.91 -5.15
CA LEU A 157 -4.01 11.71 -4.98
C LEU A 157 -3.94 12.32 -3.58
N VAL A 158 -2.82 12.08 -2.89
CA VAL A 158 -2.47 12.74 -1.64
C VAL A 158 -1.23 13.60 -1.88
N HIS A 159 -1.39 14.92 -1.78
CA HIS A 159 -0.30 15.86 -1.98
C HIS A 159 0.36 16.23 -0.64
N CYS A 160 1.58 15.73 -0.44
CA CYS A 160 2.41 16.05 0.73
C CYS A 160 3.15 17.37 0.50
N HIS A 161 2.64 18.47 1.07
CA HIS A 161 3.30 19.76 0.96
C HIS A 161 4.64 19.79 1.72
N PRO A 162 5.77 20.23 1.12
CA PRO A 162 7.08 20.22 1.78
C PRO A 162 7.16 21.09 3.05
N GLY A 163 6.26 22.08 3.20
CA GLY A 163 6.14 22.90 4.41
C GLY A 163 5.24 22.32 5.52
N SER A 164 4.60 21.17 5.32
CA SER A 164 3.70 20.58 6.33
C SER A 164 4.45 19.98 7.51
N LEU A 165 5.66 19.47 7.28
CA LEU A 165 6.53 18.87 8.29
C LEU A 165 7.49 19.91 8.86
N SER A 166 7.28 20.30 10.11
CA SER A 166 8.21 21.17 10.81
C SER A 166 9.44 20.37 11.29
N TRP A 167 10.64 20.96 11.18
CA TRP A 167 11.86 20.33 11.71
C TRP A 167 11.74 20.05 13.22
N LYS A 168 10.94 20.84 13.96
CA LYS A 168 10.68 20.64 15.38
C LYS A 168 9.95 19.32 15.63
N SER A 169 8.89 19.06 14.87
CA SER A 169 8.12 17.81 14.96
C SER A 169 8.98 16.58 14.66
N LEU A 170 9.91 16.70 13.70
CA LEU A 170 10.86 15.62 13.39
C LEU A 170 11.80 15.33 14.57
N VAL A 171 12.35 16.39 15.18
CA VAL A 171 13.24 16.28 16.34
C VAL A 171 12.50 15.74 17.57
N GLU A 172 11.28 16.20 17.82
CA GLU A 172 10.43 15.73 18.92
C GLU A 172 10.10 14.23 18.77
N SER A 173 9.71 13.80 17.57
CA SER A 173 9.48 12.39 17.25
C SER A 173 10.74 11.55 17.46
N TRP A 174 11.89 12.02 16.96
CA TRP A 174 13.17 11.33 17.15
C TRP A 174 13.56 11.22 18.64
N MET A 175 13.38 12.29 19.43
CA MET A 175 13.63 12.26 20.88
C MET A 175 12.71 11.29 21.61
N HIS A 176 11.43 11.22 21.21
CA HIS A 176 10.47 10.27 21.76
C HIS A 176 10.89 8.82 21.48
N MET A 177 11.22 8.50 20.22
CA MET A 177 11.74 7.18 19.83
C MET A 177 13.06 6.83 20.54
N ALA A 178 13.96 7.79 20.67
CA ALA A 178 15.22 7.59 21.39
C ALA A 178 14.95 7.20 22.85
N LYS A 179 14.06 7.90 23.57
CA LYS A 179 13.74 7.52 24.95
C LYS A 179 13.22 6.09 25.08
N GLN A 180 12.37 5.63 24.15
CA GLN A 180 11.86 4.25 24.15
C GLN A 180 12.97 3.22 23.86
N ARG A 181 13.87 3.49 22.91
CA ARG A 181 14.94 2.57 22.52
C ARG A 181 16.04 2.43 23.58
N TRP A 182 16.32 3.49 24.33
CA TRP A 182 17.38 3.49 25.35
C TRP A 182 16.97 2.81 26.67
N VAL A 183 15.67 2.65 26.93
CA VAL A 183 15.16 1.94 28.12
C VAL A 183 15.38 0.42 28.02
N MET A 184 15.49 -0.15 26.80
CA MET A 184 15.68 -1.60 26.61
C MET A 184 17.11 -2.10 26.84
N THR A 185 18.12 -1.22 26.89
CA THR A 185 19.54 -1.63 27.05
C THR A 185 20.05 -1.53 28.49
N THR A 186 19.20 -1.12 29.44
CA THR A 186 19.56 -1.05 30.87
C THR A 186 18.85 -2.16 31.66
N ALA A 187 19.02 -3.41 31.25
CA ALA A 187 18.82 -4.56 32.12
C ALA A 187 20.20 -5.14 32.45
N ARG A 188 20.70 -4.80 33.65
CA ARG A 188 21.82 -5.47 34.31
C ARG A 188 21.27 -6.59 35.17
#